data_AF-A0A699X0B0-F1
#
_entry.id   AF-A0A699X0B0-F1
#
_cell.length_a   1.000
_cell.length_b   1.000
_cell.length_c   1.000
_cell.angle_alpha   90.00
_cell.angle_beta   90.00
_cell.angle_gamma   90.00
#
_symmetry.space_group_name_H-M   'P 1'
#
loop_
_entity.id
_entity.type
_entity.pdbx_description
1 polymer ?
#
loop_
_entity_poly.entity_id
_entity_poly.type
_entity_poly.pdbx_seq_one_letter_code
_entity_poly.pdbx_strand_id
1 'polypeptide(L)'
;LGDSRRRFDKGGEAFYDQISALHKSIRGSNPDAALYWFARMIDGGCDPLYLARRVVRMASEDIGNADPRALPLCMSAWDVQERLGSPEGELAVAQAIVYLACAPKSNAVYMGF
;
A
#
# COMPACT_ATOMS: atom_id res chain seq x y z
N LEU A 1 -9.69 17.85 27.55
CA LEU A 1 -10.22 17.37 26.26
C LEU A 1 -9.22 16.34 25.75
N GLY A 2 -9.54 15.06 25.96
CA GLY A 2 -8.58 13.97 25.96
C GLY A 2 -7.95 13.71 24.60
N ASP A 3 -6.62 13.68 24.59
CA ASP A 3 -5.77 13.13 23.54
C ASP A 3 -6.05 11.62 23.40
N SER A 4 -7.15 11.28 22.75
CA SER A 4 -7.40 9.91 22.27
C SER A 4 -6.52 9.72 21.04
N ARG A 5 -5.20 9.62 21.24
CA ARG A 5 -4.30 9.03 20.26
C ARG A 5 -4.93 7.72 19.87
N ARG A 6 -5.45 7.66 18.64
CA ARG A 6 -5.83 6.44 17.94
C ARG A 6 -4.60 5.55 17.96
N ARG A 7 -4.48 4.77 19.03
CA ARG A 7 -3.28 4.02 19.34
C ARG A 7 -3.25 2.89 18.33
N PHE A 8 -2.46 3.06 17.28
CA PHE A 8 -2.26 2.01 16.31
C PHE A 8 -1.63 0.82 17.00
N ASP A 9 -2.37 -0.27 16.93
CA ASP A 9 -2.01 -1.53 17.55
C ASP A 9 -0.95 -2.22 16.68
N LYS A 10 0.31 -1.79 16.82
CA LYS A 10 1.46 -2.38 16.12
C LYS A 10 1.54 -3.87 16.46
N GLY A 11 1.00 -4.70 15.57
CA GLY A 11 1.03 -6.16 15.70
C GLY A 11 -0.23 -6.80 16.27
N GLY A 12 -1.30 -6.04 16.50
CA GLY A 12 -2.60 -6.61 16.87
C GLY A 12 -3.56 -6.81 15.71
N GLU A 13 -4.72 -7.40 16.00
CA GLU A 13 -5.72 -7.83 15.01
C GLU A 13 -6.18 -6.68 14.10
N ALA A 14 -6.46 -5.52 14.68
CA ALA A 14 -6.91 -4.33 13.96
C ALA A 14 -5.89 -3.81 12.94
N PHE A 15 -4.59 -4.08 13.12
CA PHE A 15 -3.56 -3.74 12.14
C PHE A 15 -3.57 -4.71 10.95
N TYR A 16 -3.68 -6.02 11.22
CA TYR A 16 -3.77 -7.03 10.18
C TYR A 16 -5.02 -6.86 9.32
N ASP A 17 -6.14 -6.47 9.93
CA ASP A 17 -7.38 -6.17 9.21
C ASP A 17 -7.22 -4.99 8.27
N GLN A 18 -6.57 -3.91 8.71
CA GLN A 18 -6.35 -2.72 7.88
C GLN A 18 -5.43 -2.99 6.69
N ILE A 19 -4.32 -3.72 6.89
CA ILE A 19 -3.42 -4.05 5.78
C ILE A 19 -4.07 -5.05 4.81
N SER A 20 -4.91 -5.97 5.33
CA SER A 20 -5.72 -6.88 4.52
C SER A 20 -6.74 -6.11 3.69
N ALA A 21 -7.38 -5.11 4.29
CA ALA A 21 -8.35 -4.25 3.62
C ALA A 21 -7.70 -3.42 2.50
N LEU A 22 -6.54 -2.80 2.75
CA LEU A 22 -5.75 -2.11 1.71
C LEU A 22 -5.45 -3.05 0.53
N HIS A 23 -4.94 -4.25 0.80
CA HIS A 23 -4.59 -5.23 -0.23
C HIS A 23 -5.83 -5.62 -1.06
N LYS A 24 -6.94 -5.96 -0.38
CA LYS A 24 -8.20 -6.32 -1.04
C LYS A 24 -8.78 -5.18 -1.86
N SER A 25 -8.65 -3.93 -1.41
CA SER A 25 -9.08 -2.75 -2.18
C SER A 25 -8.28 -2.58 -3.47
N ILE A 26 -6.96 -2.77 -3.43
CA ILE A 26 -6.11 -2.72 -4.63
C ILE A 26 -6.48 -3.86 -5.58
N ARG A 27 -6.56 -5.10 -5.09
CA ARG A 27 -6.96 -6.28 -5.88
C ARG A 27 -8.34 -6.11 -6.51
N GLY A 28 -9.29 -5.54 -5.77
CA GLY A 28 -10.65 -5.24 -6.20
C GLY A 28 -10.80 -3.98 -7.06
N SER A 29 -9.68 -3.35 -7.46
CA SER A 29 -9.66 -2.15 -8.29
C SER A 29 -10.47 -0.98 -7.73
N ASN A 30 -10.40 -0.76 -6.41
CA ASN A 30 -11.06 0.35 -5.73
C ASN A 30 -10.01 1.34 -5.19
N PRO A 31 -9.63 2.37 -5.97
CA PRO A 31 -8.57 3.32 -5.59
C PRO A 31 -8.96 4.16 -4.37
N ASP A 32 -10.22 4.58 -4.25
CA ASP A 32 -10.69 5.40 -3.13
C ASP A 32 -10.60 4.63 -1.81
N ALA A 33 -11.06 3.37 -1.78
CA ALA A 33 -10.95 2.52 -0.61
C ALA A 33 -9.48 2.20 -0.27
N ALA A 34 -8.63 2.02 -1.27
CA ALA A 34 -7.21 1.80 -1.05
C ALA A 34 -6.54 3.02 -0.39
N LEU A 35 -6.81 4.24 -0.90
CA LEU A 35 -6.33 5.47 -0.29
C LEU A 35 -6.88 5.67 1.13
N TYR A 36 -8.15 5.34 1.36
CA TYR A 36 -8.76 5.40 2.69
C TYR A 36 -8.00 4.54 3.71
N TRP A 37 -7.71 3.28 3.38
CA TRP A 37 -6.99 2.39 4.29
C TRP A 37 -5.52 2.79 4.47
N PHE A 38 -4.88 3.28 3.41
CA PHE A 38 -3.54 3.84 3.49
C PHE A 38 -3.48 5.03 4.46
N ALA A 39 -4.32 6.05 4.25
CA ALA A 39 -4.40 7.23 5.11
C ALA A 39 -4.71 6.85 6.56
N ARG A 40 -5.66 5.92 6.78
CA ARG A 40 -6.01 5.44 8.13
C ARG A 40 -4.84 4.77 8.85
N MET A 41 -4.00 4.02 8.13
CA MET A 41 -2.81 3.40 8.72
C MET A 41 -1.71 4.43 9.00
N ILE A 42 -1.50 5.41 8.11
CA ILE A 42 -0.57 6.53 8.33
C ILE A 42 -1.00 7.35 9.56
N ASP A 43 -2.27 7.76 9.64
CA ASP A 43 -2.83 8.48 10.78
C ASP A 43 -2.74 7.69 12.09
N GLY A 44 -2.76 6.36 12.01
CA GLY A 44 -2.52 5.50 13.16
C GLY A 44 -1.06 5.55 13.65
N GLY A 45 -0.10 5.89 12.80
CA GLY A 45 1.33 5.76 13.09
C GLY A 45 1.92 4.43 12.60
N CYS A 46 1.34 3.85 11.56
CA CYS A 46 2.01 2.81 10.78
C CYS A 46 3.30 3.38 10.17
N ASP A 47 4.33 2.55 10.12
CA ASP A 47 5.57 2.90 9.41
C ASP A 47 5.29 2.98 7.88
N PRO A 48 5.49 4.13 7.22
CA PRO A 48 5.30 4.25 5.78
C PRO A 48 6.16 3.28 4.97
N LEU A 49 7.37 2.92 5.46
CA LEU A 49 8.22 1.94 4.79
C LEU A 49 7.64 0.52 4.87
N TYR A 50 6.90 0.20 5.95
CA TYR A 50 6.13 -1.04 6.01
C TYR A 50 5.05 -1.07 4.94
N LEU A 51 4.32 0.03 4.75
CA LEU A 51 3.30 0.13 3.70
C LEU A 51 3.91 0.04 2.31
N ALA A 52 5.03 0.73 2.05
CA ALA A 52 5.75 0.66 0.78
C ALA A 52 6.16 -0.79 0.43
N ARG A 53 6.70 -1.55 1.39
CA ARG A 53 7.00 -2.99 1.20
C ARG A 53 5.77 -3.81 0.80
N ARG A 54 4.62 -3.53 1.43
CA ARG A 54 3.36 -4.23 1.12
C ARG A 54 2.83 -3.86 -0.25
N VAL A 55 2.95 -2.61 -0.66
CA VAL A 55 2.57 -2.12 -2.00
C VAL A 55 3.43 -2.79 -3.09
N VAL A 56 4.75 -2.88 -2.89
CA VAL A 56 5.66 -3.59 -3.80
C VAL A 56 5.29 -5.07 -3.93
N ARG A 57 4.91 -5.72 -2.83
CA ARG A 57 4.43 -7.10 -2.87
C ARG A 57 3.17 -7.24 -3.72
N MET A 58 2.20 -6.33 -3.59
CA MET A 58 0.96 -6.33 -4.37
C MET A 58 1.22 -6.15 -5.87
N ALA A 59 2.24 -5.36 -6.26
CA ALA A 59 2.63 -5.21 -7.66
C ALA A 59 3.00 -6.55 -8.33
N SER A 60 3.67 -7.44 -7.60
CA SER A 60 4.05 -8.77 -8.13
C SER A 60 2.93 -9.80 -7.98
N GLU A 61 2.09 -9.69 -6.94
CA GLU A 61 1.04 -10.66 -6.61
C GLU A 61 -0.25 -10.46 -7.40
N ASP A 62 -0.73 -9.22 -7.51
CA ASP A 62 -2.06 -8.90 -8.05
C ASP A 62 -2.02 -8.28 -9.45
N ILE A 63 -0.90 -7.65 -9.83
CA ILE A 63 -0.72 -7.04 -11.16
C ILE A 63 0.14 -7.95 -12.04
N GLY A 64 1.31 -8.35 -11.54
CA GLY A 64 2.21 -9.28 -12.21
C GLY A 64 2.56 -8.82 -13.63
N ASN A 65 2.54 -9.75 -14.58
CA ASN A 65 2.84 -9.45 -15.98
C ASN A 65 1.67 -8.83 -16.77
N ALA A 66 0.52 -8.56 -16.13
CA ALA A 66 -0.54 -7.80 -16.79
C ALA A 66 -0.14 -6.32 -16.98
N ASP A 67 0.68 -5.79 -16.07
CA ASP A 67 1.44 -4.56 -16.29
C ASP A 67 2.81 -4.63 -15.58
N PRO A 68 3.87 -5.07 -16.27
CA PRO A 68 5.20 -5.22 -15.69
C PRO A 68 5.82 -3.93 -15.14
N ARG A 69 5.30 -2.75 -15.51
CA ARG A 69 5.80 -1.45 -15.04
C ARG A 69 5.40 -1.18 -13.58
N ALA A 70 4.41 -1.91 -13.05
CA ALA A 70 3.93 -1.75 -11.68
C ALA A 70 5.04 -1.95 -10.63
N LEU A 71 5.87 -2.97 -10.79
CA LEU A 71 6.96 -3.26 -9.84
C LEU A 71 8.01 -2.13 -9.79
N PRO A 72 8.65 -1.69 -10.89
CA PRO A 72 9.61 -0.60 -10.84
C PRO A 72 8.99 0.74 -10.40
N LEU A 73 7.70 0.98 -10.70
CA LEU A 73 6.99 2.15 -10.19
C LEU A 73 6.88 2.11 -8.66
N CYS A 74 6.52 0.97 -8.08
CA CYS A 74 6.42 0.82 -6.63
C CYS A 74 7.80 0.90 -5.95
N MET A 75 8.85 0.37 -6.57
CA MET A 75 10.22 0.53 -6.09
C MET A 75 10.64 2.01 -6.10
N SER A 76 10.32 2.75 -7.17
CA SER A 76 10.60 4.19 -7.23
C SER A 76 9.85 4.97 -6.14
N ALA A 77 8.60 4.60 -5.86
CA ALA A 77 7.82 5.19 -4.78
C ALA A 77 8.44 4.92 -3.40
N TRP A 78 8.95 3.71 -3.19
CA TRP A 78 9.71 3.37 -1.99
C TRP A 78 10.98 4.22 -1.89
N ASP A 79 11.80 4.31 -2.93
CA ASP A 79 13.01 5.15 -2.93
C ASP A 79 12.69 6.61 -2.56
N VAL A 80 11.58 7.15 -3.05
CA VAL A 80 11.12 8.51 -2.69
C VAL A 80 10.76 8.59 -1.20
N GLN A 81 10.04 7.58 -0.66
CA GLN A 81 9.73 7.53 0.77
C GLN A 81 10.98 7.45 1.66
N GLU A 82 12.00 6.69 1.26
CA GLU A 82 13.25 6.62 2.03
C GLU A 82 14.04 7.93 1.99
N ARG A 83 14.02 8.62 0.84
CA ARG A 83 14.81 9.85 0.63
C ARG A 83 14.15 11.09 1.23
N LEU A 84 12.84 11.23 1.05
CA LEU A 84 12.11 12.43 1.48
C LEU A 84 11.51 12.26 2.89
N GLY A 85 11.19 11.03 3.29
CA GLY A 85 10.45 10.79 4.52
C GLY A 85 9.01 11.30 4.44
N SER A 86 8.35 11.39 5.60
CA SER A 86 6.99 11.89 5.71
C SER A 86 6.95 13.41 5.92
N PRO A 87 5.99 14.13 5.30
CA PRO A 87 4.86 13.61 4.50
C PRO A 87 5.13 13.45 2.99
N GLU A 88 6.19 14.03 2.44
CA GLU A 88 6.39 14.12 0.97
C GLU A 88 6.49 12.74 0.30
N GLY A 89 7.13 11.79 0.96
CA GLY A 89 7.26 10.41 0.50
C GLY A 89 5.92 9.65 0.47
N GLU A 90 5.01 9.98 1.39
CA GLU A 90 3.74 9.26 1.53
C GLU A 90 2.87 9.49 0.30
N LEU A 91 3.00 10.66 -0.32
CA LEU A 91 2.34 10.99 -1.57
C LEU A 91 2.81 10.10 -2.73
N ALA A 92 4.11 9.76 -2.79
CA ALA A 92 4.63 8.85 -3.80
C ALA A 92 4.09 7.42 -3.60
N VAL A 93 3.99 6.96 -2.36
CA VAL A 93 3.36 5.66 -2.04
C VAL A 93 1.88 5.67 -2.38
N ALA A 94 1.15 6.75 -2.08
CA ALA A 94 -0.25 6.93 -2.45
C ALA A 94 -0.44 6.90 -3.98
N GLN A 95 0.45 7.53 -4.74
CA GLN A 95 0.46 7.48 -6.20
C GLN A 95 0.63 6.05 -6.71
N ALA A 96 1.54 5.27 -6.12
CA ALA A 96 1.73 3.87 -6.47
C ALA A 96 0.48 3.02 -6.15
N ILE A 97 -0.16 3.25 -5.00
CA ILE A 97 -1.40 2.56 -4.62
C ILE A 97 -2.51 2.79 -5.64
N VAL A 98 -2.73 4.04 -6.07
CA VAL A 98 -3.74 4.36 -7.08
C VAL A 98 -3.39 3.73 -8.42
N TYR A 99 -2.11 3.75 -8.82
CA TYR A 99 -1.65 3.08 -10.03
C TYR A 99 -2.00 1.58 -10.00
N LEU A 100 -1.65 0.88 -8.92
CA LEU A 100 -1.94 -0.56 -8.76
C LEU A 100 -3.44 -0.84 -8.76
N ALA A 101 -4.24 -0.01 -8.08
CA ALA A 101 -5.69 -0.16 -8.04
C ALA A 101 -6.30 -0.05 -9.45
N CYS A 102 -5.80 0.85 -10.30
CA CYS A 102 -6.29 1.04 -11.66
C CYS A 102 -5.65 0.11 -12.71
N ALA A 103 -4.53 -0.55 -12.38
CA ALA A 103 -3.81 -1.41 -13.32
C ALA A 103 -4.59 -2.72 -13.65
N PRO A 104 -4.36 -3.31 -14.85
CA PRO A 104 -4.83 -4.66 -15.16
C PRO A 104 -4.35 -5.68 -14.10
N LYS A 105 -5.22 -6.62 -13.73
CA LYS A 105 -4.93 -7.60 -12.67
C LYS A 105 -4.54 -8.95 -13.26
N SER A 106 -3.50 -9.56 -12.71
CA SER A 106 -3.14 -10.96 -12.97
C SER A 106 -2.32 -11.52 -11.83
N ASN A 107 -2.78 -12.65 -11.29
CA ASN A 107 -2.04 -13.44 -10.32
C ASN A 107 -1.33 -14.64 -10.98
N ALA A 108 -1.25 -14.71 -12.31
CA ALA A 108 -0.71 -15.87 -13.03
C ALA A 108 0.76 -16.14 -12.66
N VAL A 109 1.57 -15.09 -12.50
CA VAL A 109 2.96 -15.21 -12.04
C VAL A 109 3.02 -15.74 -10.62
N TYR A 110 2.14 -15.27 -9.74
CA TYR A 110 2.10 -15.70 -8.34
C TYR A 110 1.64 -17.15 -8.18
N MET A 111 0.63 -17.58 -8.93
CA MET A 111 0.11 -18.95 -8.87
C MET A 111 1.00 -19.96 -9.59
N GLY A 112 1.82 -19.51 -10.54
CA GLY A 112 2.73 -20.35 -11.33
C GLY A 112 4.13 -20.50 -10.76
N PHE A 113 4.47 -19.78 -9.69
CA PHE A 113 5.72 -19.89 -8.94
C PHE A 113 5.54 -20.82 -7.73
#